data_AF-U2QBA1-F1
#
_entry.id   AF-U2QBA1-F1
#
_cell.length_a   1.000
_cell.length_b   1.000
_cell.length_c   1.000
_cell.angle_alpha   90.00
_cell.angle_beta   90.00
_cell.angle_gamma   90.00
#
_symmetry.space_group_name_H-M   'P 1'
#
loop_
_entity.id
_entity.type
_entity.pdbx_description
1 polymer ?
#
loop_
_entity_poly.entity_id
_entity_poly.type
_entity_poly.pdbx_seq_one_letter_code
_entity_poly.pdbx_strand_id
1 'polypeptide(L)'
;MLHANAQMLDIDVDQWRAAQDLILHSGKAAPRLVIIHDHGRVQKARFSDGEPLADAPTSITDPRRTAAELFAEFNERVEFVMVMERDAVDDYFARVQGAWTIDADLDDFVTTMFAALDDDPEGIVVHPGPASGQLGLQWRLGWGHEEIVAKVASAISPDSWVVLGSHDVDRLVASLLIHFDEDLEVDLFTTAAPERVDLIGGRGEVLERLIDLVGQQGGRVGFALSVDHQLAPELLAATDKARVIAAHPGEATVRTP
;
A
#
# COMPACT_ATOMS: atom_id res chain seq x y z
N MET A 1 9.44 -10.19 4.09
CA MET A 1 9.54 -9.92 5.54
C MET A 1 10.57 -8.84 5.72
N LEU A 2 10.46 -8.00 6.76
CA LEU A 2 11.40 -6.93 7.02
C LEU A 2 12.38 -7.40 8.10
N HIS A 3 13.68 -7.25 7.86
CA HIS A 3 14.68 -7.55 8.88
C HIS A 3 14.52 -6.56 10.05
N ALA A 4 14.79 -7.00 11.28
CA ALA A 4 14.63 -6.18 12.50
C ALA A 4 15.40 -4.85 12.46
N ASN A 5 16.46 -4.79 11.65
CA ASN A 5 17.27 -3.59 11.42
C ASN A 5 17.40 -3.25 9.93
N ALA A 6 16.30 -3.35 9.18
CA ALA A 6 16.29 -2.99 7.77
C ALA A 6 16.76 -1.53 7.58
N GLN A 7 17.69 -1.34 6.64
CA GLN A 7 18.31 -0.06 6.38
C GLN A 7 17.55 0.70 5.29
N MET A 8 17.41 2.01 5.51
CA MET A 8 16.94 2.98 4.53
C MET A 8 18.08 3.91 4.19
N LEU A 9 18.80 3.64 3.10
CA LEU A 9 19.99 4.41 2.73
C LEU A 9 19.80 5.12 1.40
N ASP A 10 20.44 6.27 1.27
CA ASP A 10 20.57 7.04 0.01
C ASP A 10 19.24 7.26 -0.73
N ILE A 11 18.16 7.44 0.02
CA ILE A 11 16.82 7.64 -0.53
C ILE A 11 16.74 9.02 -1.18
N ASP A 12 16.56 9.04 -2.50
CA ASP A 12 15.98 10.18 -3.19
C ASP A 12 14.49 10.29 -2.81
N VAL A 13 14.13 11.46 -2.27
CA VAL A 13 12.82 11.71 -1.68
C VAL A 13 11.71 11.72 -2.73
N ASP A 14 12.00 12.22 -3.93
CA ASP A 14 10.99 12.35 -4.98
C ASP A 14 10.68 10.98 -5.60
N GLN A 15 11.72 10.17 -5.87
CA GLN A 15 11.57 8.78 -6.31
C GLN A 15 10.83 7.93 -5.28
N TRP A 16 11.15 8.12 -3.99
CA TRP A 16 10.47 7.41 -2.91
C TRP A 16 9.01 7.78 -2.80
N ARG A 17 8.67 9.08 -2.82
CA ARG A 17 7.28 9.54 -2.80
C ARG A 17 6.49 9.00 -3.99
N ALA A 18 7.06 9.08 -5.19
CA ALA A 18 6.41 8.55 -6.39
C ALA A 18 6.20 7.02 -6.31
N ALA A 19 7.16 6.28 -5.73
CA ALA A 19 7.00 4.85 -5.49
C ALA A 19 5.87 4.59 -4.48
N GLN A 20 5.88 5.30 -3.34
CA GLN A 20 4.83 5.21 -2.33
C GLN A 20 3.44 5.45 -2.91
N ASP A 21 3.27 6.47 -3.74
CA ASP A 21 1.97 6.79 -4.36
C ASP A 21 1.46 5.68 -5.30
N LEU A 22 2.37 4.91 -5.90
CA LEU A 22 2.03 3.75 -6.73
C LEU A 22 1.67 2.52 -5.90
N ILE A 23 2.49 2.18 -4.90
CA ILE A 23 2.38 0.92 -4.17
C ILE A 23 1.48 0.99 -2.93
N LEU A 24 1.19 2.19 -2.42
CA LEU A 24 0.42 2.38 -1.21
C LEU A 24 -0.88 3.15 -1.49
N HIS A 25 -1.91 2.79 -0.75
CA HIS A 25 -3.16 3.51 -0.69
C HIS A 25 -3.49 3.83 0.77
N SER A 26 -3.58 5.11 1.12
CA SER A 26 -3.97 5.48 2.48
C SER A 26 -5.47 5.72 2.56
N GLY A 27 -6.17 4.96 3.40
CA GLY A 27 -7.57 5.24 3.73
C GLY A 27 -7.78 6.62 4.38
N LYS A 28 -6.71 7.22 4.95
CA LYS A 28 -6.74 8.61 5.44
C LYS A 28 -6.79 9.63 4.32
N ALA A 29 -6.14 9.36 3.19
CA ALA A 29 -6.13 10.21 2.01
C ALA A 29 -7.32 9.94 1.08
N ALA A 30 -7.90 8.74 1.15
CA ALA A 30 -9.05 8.33 0.36
C ALA A 30 -10.27 9.25 0.62
N PRO A 31 -10.96 9.72 -0.44
CA PRO A 31 -12.27 10.34 -0.34
C PRO A 31 -13.25 9.41 0.37
N ARG A 32 -13.88 9.88 1.44
CA ARG A 32 -14.76 9.06 2.29
C ARG A 32 -15.88 9.87 2.92
N LEU A 33 -16.97 9.19 3.25
CA LEU A 33 -18.02 9.72 4.11
C LEU A 33 -17.89 9.11 5.51
N VAL A 34 -17.89 9.96 6.53
CA VAL A 34 -17.75 9.53 7.93
C VAL A 34 -18.99 9.89 8.72
N ILE A 35 -19.61 8.88 9.33
CA ILE A 35 -20.66 9.01 10.33
C ILE A 35 -20.12 8.57 11.68
N ILE A 36 -20.32 9.40 12.71
CA ILE A 36 -20.07 9.05 14.10
C ILE A 36 -21.38 9.18 14.85
N HIS A 37 -21.74 8.13 15.57
CA HIS A 37 -22.90 8.13 16.45
C HIS A 37 -22.51 7.73 17.88
N ASP A 38 -23.32 8.17 18.81
CA ASP A 38 -23.20 7.90 20.24
C ASP A 38 -24.53 7.27 20.68
N HIS A 39 -24.50 5.98 20.99
CA HIS A 39 -25.69 5.17 21.28
C HIS A 39 -26.80 5.31 20.23
N GLY A 40 -26.40 5.26 18.96
CA GLY A 40 -27.30 5.39 17.81
C GLY A 40 -27.75 6.82 17.51
N ARG A 41 -27.37 7.85 18.28
CA ARG A 41 -27.63 9.25 17.92
C ARG A 41 -26.47 9.81 17.11
N VAL A 42 -26.73 10.31 15.90
CA VAL A 42 -25.68 10.85 15.04
C VAL A 42 -25.12 12.15 15.62
N GLN A 43 -23.79 12.19 15.80
CA GLN A 43 -23.03 13.34 16.27
C GLN A 43 -22.32 14.06 15.12
N LYS A 44 -21.91 13.29 14.10
CA LYS A 44 -21.19 13.80 12.94
C LYS A 44 -21.56 12.99 11.70
N ALA A 45 -21.78 13.67 10.58
CA ALA A 45 -21.94 13.08 9.26
C ALA A 45 -21.32 14.04 8.22
N ARG A 46 -20.12 13.72 7.72
CA ARG A 46 -19.35 14.61 6.83
C ARG A 46 -18.47 13.84 5.86
N PHE A 47 -18.28 14.42 4.69
CA PHE A 47 -17.25 14.00 3.75
C PHE A 47 -15.85 14.36 4.25
N SER A 48 -14.83 13.69 3.72
CA SER A 48 -13.42 13.87 4.10
C SER A 48 -12.85 15.23 3.74
N ASP A 49 -13.45 15.93 2.78
CA ASP A 49 -13.14 17.33 2.44
C ASP A 49 -13.76 18.35 3.42
N GLY A 50 -14.56 17.87 4.38
CA GLY A 50 -15.18 18.66 5.44
C GLY A 50 -16.63 19.08 5.17
N GLU A 51 -17.15 18.81 3.97
CA GLU A 51 -18.54 19.12 3.62
C GLU A 51 -19.53 18.30 4.48
N PRO A 52 -20.57 18.93 5.07
CA PRO A 52 -21.64 18.21 5.74
C PRO A 52 -22.49 17.38 4.78
N LEU A 53 -22.94 16.20 5.22
CA LEU A 53 -23.99 15.47 4.52
C LEU A 53 -25.33 16.21 4.72
N ALA A 54 -25.92 16.73 3.64
CA ALA A 54 -27.11 17.59 3.69
C ALA A 54 -28.31 16.91 4.38
N ASP A 55 -28.63 15.68 3.97
CA ASP A 55 -29.74 14.89 4.51
C ASP A 55 -29.22 13.78 5.45
N ALA A 56 -28.34 14.17 6.38
CA ALA A 56 -27.74 13.22 7.31
C ALA A 56 -28.79 12.51 8.18
N PRO A 57 -28.68 11.17 8.37
CA PRO A 57 -29.53 10.47 9.33
C PRO A 57 -29.34 11.07 10.72
N THR A 58 -30.43 11.17 11.49
CA THR A 58 -30.38 11.67 12.88
C THR A 58 -30.11 10.54 13.87
N SER A 59 -30.36 9.30 13.46
CA SER A 59 -30.08 8.10 14.25
C SER A 59 -29.62 6.94 13.39
N ILE A 60 -28.78 6.08 13.95
CA ILE A 60 -28.27 4.84 13.38
C ILE A 60 -28.77 3.69 14.23
N THR A 61 -29.47 2.75 13.61
CA THR A 61 -29.95 1.51 14.25
C THR A 61 -29.40 0.25 13.56
N ASP A 62 -28.88 0.41 12.35
CA ASP A 62 -28.27 -0.63 11.55
C ASP A 62 -27.08 0.00 10.80
N PRO A 63 -25.89 0.06 11.42
CA PRO A 63 -24.71 0.71 10.87
C PRO A 63 -24.30 0.15 9.50
N ARG A 64 -24.43 -1.18 9.30
CA ARG A 64 -24.09 -1.86 8.05
C ARG A 64 -24.99 -1.46 6.91
N ARG A 65 -26.31 -1.50 7.11
CA ARG A 65 -27.26 -1.06 6.09
C ARG A 65 -27.07 0.41 5.77
N THR A 66 -26.89 1.27 6.78
CA THR A 66 -26.66 2.70 6.55
C THR A 66 -25.38 2.95 5.74
N ALA A 67 -24.28 2.27 6.07
CA ALA A 67 -23.04 2.39 5.29
C ALA A 67 -23.22 1.98 3.82
N ALA A 68 -23.93 0.86 3.58
CA ALA A 68 -24.19 0.36 2.23
C ALA A 68 -25.11 1.29 1.42
N GLU A 69 -26.18 1.80 2.02
CA GLU A 69 -27.12 2.73 1.37
C GLU A 69 -26.41 4.04 0.97
N LEU A 70 -25.64 4.61 1.89
CA LEU A 70 -24.87 5.83 1.61
C LEU A 70 -23.76 5.59 0.60
N PHE A 71 -23.11 4.44 0.62
CA PHE A 71 -22.11 4.12 -0.40
C PHE A 71 -22.77 4.00 -1.78
N ALA A 72 -23.92 3.33 -1.88
CA ALA A 72 -24.65 3.23 -3.14
C ALA A 72 -25.05 4.61 -3.71
N GLU A 73 -25.36 5.58 -2.84
CA GLU A 73 -25.69 6.95 -3.22
C GLU A 73 -24.46 7.77 -3.63
N PHE A 74 -23.32 7.59 -2.96
CA PHE A 74 -22.15 8.47 -3.09
C PHE A 74 -20.90 7.80 -3.69
N ASN A 75 -20.98 6.58 -4.24
CA ASN A 75 -19.82 5.83 -4.75
C ASN A 75 -19.03 6.53 -5.88
N GLU A 76 -19.63 7.49 -6.58
CA GLU A 76 -18.90 8.31 -7.57
C GLU A 76 -18.00 9.37 -6.90
N ARG A 77 -18.24 9.68 -5.62
CA ARG A 77 -17.53 10.70 -4.84
C ARG A 77 -16.61 10.11 -3.77
N VAL A 78 -16.98 8.97 -3.20
CA VAL A 78 -16.24 8.35 -2.09
C VAL A 78 -15.77 6.96 -2.45
N GLU A 79 -14.60 6.59 -1.97
CA GLU A 79 -14.06 5.23 -2.08
C GLU A 79 -14.69 4.30 -1.02
N PHE A 80 -15.11 4.85 0.12
CA PHE A 80 -15.85 4.12 1.14
C PHE A 80 -16.69 5.03 2.06
N VAL A 81 -17.62 4.40 2.79
CA VAL A 81 -18.37 4.99 3.91
C VAL A 81 -17.94 4.32 5.20
N MET A 82 -17.74 5.11 6.25
CA MET A 82 -17.40 4.64 7.59
C MET A 82 -18.44 5.11 8.61
N VAL A 83 -19.02 4.17 9.35
CA VAL A 83 -19.99 4.42 10.42
C VAL A 83 -19.40 3.88 11.72
N MET A 84 -19.19 4.77 12.69
CA MET A 84 -18.54 4.44 13.96
C MET A 84 -19.45 4.76 15.14
N GLU A 85 -19.61 3.79 16.03
CA GLU A 85 -20.11 3.95 17.38
C GLU A 85 -18.95 4.43 18.28
N ARG A 86 -19.19 5.43 19.11
CA ARG A 86 -18.14 6.09 19.89
C ARG A 86 -17.48 5.18 20.91
N ASP A 87 -18.25 4.46 21.70
CA ASP A 87 -17.75 3.57 22.74
C ASP A 87 -17.01 2.39 22.12
N ALA A 88 -17.50 1.86 20.98
CA ALA A 88 -16.80 0.82 20.23
C ALA A 88 -15.38 1.25 19.80
N VAL A 89 -15.25 2.49 19.34
CA VAL A 89 -13.93 3.06 18.97
C VAL A 89 -13.04 3.22 20.20
N ASP A 90 -13.59 3.69 21.32
CA ASP A 90 -12.84 3.85 22.57
C ASP A 90 -12.36 2.48 23.11
N ASP A 91 -13.21 1.46 23.07
CA ASP A 91 -12.88 0.08 23.46
C ASP A 91 -11.82 -0.56 22.54
N TYR A 92 -11.90 -0.30 21.23
CA TYR A 92 -10.88 -0.71 20.28
C TYR A 92 -9.51 -0.10 20.63
N PHE A 93 -9.44 1.22 20.85
CA PHE A 93 -8.17 1.87 21.19
C PHE A 93 -7.62 1.39 22.53
N ALA A 94 -8.47 1.21 23.53
CA ALA A 94 -8.07 0.69 24.83
C ALA A 94 -7.45 -0.71 24.72
N ARG A 95 -8.07 -1.60 23.93
CA ARG A 95 -7.58 -2.97 23.68
C ARG A 95 -6.21 -2.96 23.00
N VAL A 96 -6.06 -2.22 21.91
CA VAL A 96 -4.82 -2.19 21.13
C VAL A 96 -3.67 -1.58 21.93
N GLN A 97 -3.91 -0.46 22.63
CA GLN A 97 -2.88 0.18 23.44
C GLN A 97 -2.44 -0.71 24.61
N GLY A 98 -3.36 -1.49 25.19
CA GLY A 98 -3.06 -2.42 26.27
C GLY A 98 -2.35 -3.71 25.82
N ALA A 99 -2.40 -4.05 24.54
CA ALA A 99 -1.80 -5.26 23.99
C ALA A 99 -0.30 -5.12 23.65
N TRP A 100 0.20 -3.89 23.49
CA TRP A 100 1.60 -3.66 23.12
C TRP A 100 2.56 -3.98 24.26
N THR A 101 3.70 -4.57 23.93
CA THR A 101 4.82 -4.79 24.86
C THR A 101 6.12 -4.31 24.22
N ILE A 102 7.12 -3.98 25.03
CA ILE A 102 8.41 -3.45 24.53
C ILE A 102 9.17 -4.46 23.65
N ASP A 103 8.92 -5.75 23.85
CA ASP A 103 9.56 -6.83 23.11
C ASP A 103 8.73 -7.27 21.89
N ALA A 104 7.57 -6.67 21.66
CA ALA A 104 6.74 -6.99 20.50
C ALA A 104 7.37 -6.46 19.21
N ASP A 105 7.39 -7.31 18.18
CA ASP A 105 7.73 -6.87 16.83
C ASP A 105 6.73 -5.81 16.35
N LEU A 106 7.24 -4.77 15.69
CA LEU A 106 6.43 -3.62 15.29
C LEU A 106 5.47 -3.96 14.15
N ASP A 107 5.89 -4.81 13.20
CA ASP A 107 5.07 -5.22 12.07
C ASP A 107 3.94 -6.13 12.54
N ASP A 108 4.23 -7.04 13.48
CA ASP A 108 3.21 -7.89 14.12
C ASP A 108 2.20 -7.04 14.91
N PHE A 109 2.69 -6.06 15.68
CA PHE A 109 1.83 -5.16 16.44
C PHE A 109 0.91 -4.33 15.53
N VAL A 110 1.46 -3.74 14.46
CA VAL A 110 0.69 -2.92 13.52
C VAL A 110 -0.33 -3.76 12.76
N THR A 111 0.08 -4.95 12.29
CA THR A 111 -0.82 -5.91 11.65
C THR A 111 -1.99 -6.29 12.57
N THR A 112 -1.69 -6.62 13.82
CA THR A 112 -2.69 -6.99 14.82
C THR A 112 -3.62 -5.82 15.16
N MET A 113 -3.08 -4.61 15.27
CA MET A 113 -3.86 -3.39 15.49
C MET A 113 -4.93 -3.22 14.42
N PHE A 114 -4.57 -3.29 13.13
CA PHE A 114 -5.54 -3.12 12.05
C PHE A 114 -6.53 -4.27 11.94
N ALA A 115 -6.10 -5.51 12.20
CA ALA A 115 -6.99 -6.66 12.24
C ALA A 115 -8.07 -6.52 13.33
N ALA A 116 -7.70 -5.97 14.50
CA ALA A 116 -8.62 -5.79 15.63
C ALA A 116 -9.77 -4.80 15.36
N LEU A 117 -9.73 -4.01 14.26
CA LEU A 117 -10.86 -3.19 13.83
C LEU A 117 -12.09 -4.03 13.49
N ASP A 118 -11.88 -5.26 13.04
CA ASP A 118 -12.98 -6.15 12.63
C ASP A 118 -13.58 -6.95 13.81
N ASP A 119 -13.02 -6.82 15.03
CA ASP A 119 -13.52 -7.49 16.23
C ASP A 119 -14.89 -6.95 16.68
N ASP A 120 -15.21 -5.71 16.33
CA ASP A 120 -16.52 -5.09 16.58
C ASP A 120 -17.17 -4.64 15.25
N PRO A 121 -17.74 -5.59 14.49
CA PRO A 121 -18.17 -5.34 13.14
C PRO A 121 -19.58 -4.69 13.06
N GLU A 122 -20.14 -4.30 14.20
CA GLU A 122 -21.33 -3.43 14.30
C GLU A 122 -20.96 -2.05 14.86
N GLY A 123 -19.94 -1.96 15.71
CA GLY A 123 -19.42 -0.70 16.26
C GLY A 123 -18.52 0.08 15.30
N ILE A 124 -17.70 -0.59 14.48
CA ILE A 124 -16.83 0.04 13.48
C ILE A 124 -17.13 -0.58 12.11
N VAL A 125 -18.01 0.08 11.36
CA VAL A 125 -18.42 -0.38 10.02
C VAL A 125 -17.71 0.44 8.96
N VAL A 126 -17.10 -0.25 8.00
CA VAL A 126 -16.65 0.34 6.73
C VAL A 126 -17.35 -0.38 5.59
N HIS A 127 -17.63 0.33 4.51
CA HIS A 127 -18.19 -0.26 3.29
C HIS A 127 -17.66 0.45 2.04
N PRO A 128 -17.22 -0.28 0.99
CA PRO A 128 -17.24 -1.74 0.86
C PRO A 128 -16.07 -2.43 1.59
N GLY A 129 -16.29 -3.67 2.05
CA GLY A 129 -15.26 -4.49 2.70
C GLY A 129 -15.09 -4.22 4.21
N PRO A 130 -14.25 -5.01 4.90
CA PRO A 130 -14.00 -4.84 6.33
C PRO A 130 -13.18 -3.58 6.63
N ALA A 131 -13.18 -3.15 7.88
CA ALA A 131 -12.44 -1.96 8.31
C ALA A 131 -10.93 -2.18 8.17
N SER A 132 -10.42 -3.38 8.51
CA SER A 132 -9.00 -3.73 8.37
C SER A 132 -8.46 -3.64 6.94
N GLY A 133 -9.31 -3.86 5.93
CA GLY A 133 -8.95 -3.83 4.52
C GLY A 133 -9.08 -2.47 3.84
N GLN A 134 -9.65 -1.47 4.53
CA GLN A 134 -9.90 -0.13 3.98
C GLN A 134 -9.18 0.96 4.77
N LEU A 135 -9.05 0.78 6.09
CA LEU A 135 -8.41 1.74 6.98
C LEU A 135 -6.90 1.49 7.05
N GLY A 136 -6.13 2.54 7.34
CA GLY A 136 -4.68 2.45 7.39
C GLY A 136 -4.01 2.64 6.03
N LEU A 137 -2.85 2.01 5.89
CA LEU A 137 -2.01 2.10 4.70
C LEU A 137 -2.04 0.74 3.99
N GLN A 138 -2.83 0.66 2.94
CA GLN A 138 -3.11 -0.56 2.18
C GLN A 138 -2.12 -0.71 1.03
N TRP A 139 -1.76 -1.95 0.72
CA TRP A 139 -0.86 -2.25 -0.39
C TRP A 139 -1.68 -2.37 -1.69
N ARG A 140 -1.26 -1.68 -2.75
CA ARG A 140 -1.85 -1.76 -4.09
C ARG A 140 -1.21 -2.86 -4.91
N LEU A 141 -0.96 -4.03 -4.33
CA LEU A 141 -0.20 -5.10 -4.99
C LEU A 141 -1.08 -6.22 -5.55
N GLY A 142 -2.39 -6.20 -5.30
CA GLY A 142 -3.33 -7.24 -5.74
C GLY A 142 -3.14 -8.59 -5.03
N TRP A 143 -2.12 -8.72 -4.19
CA TRP A 143 -1.79 -9.92 -3.42
C TRP A 143 -1.84 -9.59 -1.93
N GLY A 144 -2.28 -10.55 -1.14
CA GLY A 144 -2.16 -10.50 0.32
C GLY A 144 -0.70 -10.68 0.78
N HIS A 145 -0.46 -10.41 2.06
CA HIS A 145 0.88 -10.54 2.66
C HIS A 145 1.48 -11.94 2.46
N GLU A 146 0.74 -13.00 2.82
CA GLU A 146 1.21 -14.39 2.68
C GLU A 146 1.53 -14.77 1.24
N GLU A 147 0.72 -14.29 0.29
CA GLU A 147 0.95 -14.50 -1.14
C GLU A 147 2.24 -13.82 -1.58
N ILE A 148 2.50 -12.59 -1.14
CA ILE A 148 3.75 -11.87 -1.46
C ILE A 148 4.96 -12.62 -0.92
N VAL A 149 4.92 -13.06 0.34
CA VAL A 149 5.99 -13.86 0.94
C VAL A 149 6.24 -15.13 0.11
N ALA A 150 5.19 -15.86 -0.26
CA ALA A 150 5.31 -17.05 -1.08
C ALA A 150 5.86 -16.77 -2.49
N LYS A 151 5.44 -15.65 -3.12
CA LYS A 151 5.93 -15.24 -4.45
C LYS A 151 7.40 -14.88 -4.40
N VAL A 152 7.83 -14.07 -3.43
CA VAL A 152 9.24 -13.71 -3.23
C VAL A 152 10.08 -14.97 -3.04
N ALA A 153 9.67 -15.88 -2.15
CA ALA A 153 10.36 -17.14 -1.90
C ALA A 153 10.50 -18.03 -3.14
N SER A 154 9.55 -17.96 -4.07
CA SER A 154 9.57 -18.74 -5.31
C SER A 154 10.34 -18.10 -6.47
N ALA A 155 10.54 -16.77 -6.43
CA ALA A 155 10.98 -16.00 -7.60
C ALA A 155 12.35 -15.32 -7.42
N ILE A 156 12.76 -15.07 -6.19
CA ILE A 156 13.99 -14.35 -5.86
C ILE A 156 15.01 -15.32 -5.25
N SER A 157 16.27 -15.18 -5.62
CA SER A 157 17.35 -15.93 -4.98
C SER A 157 17.77 -15.25 -3.67
N PRO A 158 18.19 -16.00 -2.64
CA PRO A 158 18.80 -15.41 -1.45
C PRO A 158 20.01 -14.53 -1.79
N ASP A 159 20.28 -13.52 -0.97
CA ASP A 159 21.37 -12.55 -1.20
C ASP A 159 21.29 -11.94 -2.62
N SER A 160 20.17 -11.27 -2.89
CA SER A 160 19.95 -10.62 -4.17
C SER A 160 19.01 -9.42 -4.12
N TRP A 161 19.10 -8.61 -5.17
CA TRP A 161 18.35 -7.38 -5.33
C TRP A 161 17.16 -7.55 -6.25
N VAL A 162 16.07 -6.89 -5.87
CA VAL A 162 14.92 -6.59 -6.71
C VAL A 162 15.00 -5.12 -7.11
N VAL A 163 14.98 -4.86 -8.42
CA VAL A 163 15.00 -3.50 -8.98
C VAL A 163 13.65 -3.23 -9.64
N LEU A 164 12.88 -2.28 -9.10
CA LEU A 164 11.60 -1.84 -9.65
C LEU A 164 11.70 -0.40 -10.13
N GLY A 165 11.12 -0.13 -11.30
CA GLY A 165 11.07 1.21 -11.87
C GLY A 165 9.75 1.50 -12.57
N SER A 166 9.26 2.72 -12.40
CA SER A 166 8.16 3.29 -13.17
C SER A 166 8.71 4.38 -14.08
N HIS A 167 8.40 4.31 -15.37
CA HIS A 167 9.05 5.12 -16.39
C HIS A 167 8.02 5.90 -17.19
N ASP A 168 8.29 7.17 -17.49
CA ASP A 168 7.46 8.03 -18.33
C ASP A 168 8.29 8.52 -19.51
N VAL A 169 7.98 8.01 -20.70
CA VAL A 169 8.61 8.28 -22.01
C VAL A 169 10.15 8.22 -22.04
N ASP A 170 10.83 9.20 -21.46
CA ASP A 170 12.27 9.42 -21.49
C ASP A 170 12.90 9.58 -20.11
N ARG A 171 12.17 9.26 -19.03
CA ARG A 171 12.70 9.36 -17.67
C ARG A 171 12.10 8.34 -16.69
N LEU A 172 12.91 7.97 -15.70
CA LEU A 172 12.43 7.24 -14.52
C LEU A 172 11.69 8.20 -13.56
N VAL A 173 10.44 7.87 -13.22
CA VAL A 173 9.57 8.66 -12.34
C VAL A 173 9.57 8.12 -10.92
N ALA A 174 9.63 6.81 -10.76
CA ALA A 174 9.69 6.16 -9.47
C ALA A 174 10.63 4.96 -9.52
N SER A 175 11.28 4.66 -8.40
CA SER A 175 12.13 3.50 -8.26
C SER A 175 12.10 2.93 -6.86
N LEU A 176 12.32 1.63 -6.77
CA LEU A 176 12.51 0.93 -5.52
C LEU A 176 13.53 -0.19 -5.75
N LEU A 177 14.66 -0.10 -5.06
CA LEU A 177 15.71 -1.10 -5.08
C LEU A 177 15.72 -1.77 -3.70
N ILE A 178 15.48 -3.08 -3.67
CA ILE A 178 15.28 -3.85 -2.44
C ILE A 178 16.30 -4.98 -2.41
N HIS A 179 17.10 -5.05 -1.35
CA HIS A 179 17.95 -6.19 -1.08
C HIS A 179 17.19 -7.21 -0.22
N PHE A 180 17.40 -8.48 -0.53
CA PHE A 180 16.98 -9.62 0.26
C PHE A 180 18.22 -10.37 0.72
N ASP A 181 18.33 -10.62 2.02
CA ASP A 181 19.44 -11.34 2.62
C ASP A 181 19.40 -12.86 2.35
N GLU A 182 20.24 -13.63 3.05
CA GLU A 182 20.32 -15.09 2.92
C GLU A 182 19.01 -15.81 3.33
N ASP A 183 18.20 -15.19 4.19
CA ASP A 183 16.94 -15.71 4.70
C ASP A 183 15.71 -15.14 3.95
N LEU A 184 15.95 -14.35 2.89
CA LEU A 184 14.93 -13.63 2.11
C LEU A 184 14.15 -12.59 2.94
N GLU A 185 14.82 -12.01 3.93
CA GLU A 185 14.35 -10.83 4.62
C GLU A 185 14.88 -9.57 3.93
N VAL A 186 14.04 -8.53 3.90
CA VAL A 186 14.44 -7.20 3.40
C VAL A 186 15.31 -6.54 4.45
N ASP A 187 16.60 -6.47 4.20
CA ASP A 187 17.60 -5.87 5.09
C ASP A 187 18.05 -4.48 4.61
N LEU A 188 17.81 -4.13 3.35
CA LEU A 188 18.11 -2.83 2.78
C LEU A 188 17.12 -2.45 1.68
N PHE A 189 16.68 -1.21 1.69
CA PHE A 189 16.00 -0.60 0.55
C PHE A 189 16.47 0.82 0.29
N THR A 190 16.48 1.17 -1.00
CA THR A 190 16.93 2.46 -1.52
C THR A 190 16.15 2.86 -2.76
N THR A 191 16.41 4.06 -3.28
CA THR A 191 15.85 4.55 -4.55
C THR A 191 16.96 5.04 -5.47
N ALA A 192 16.65 5.19 -6.75
CA ALA A 192 17.61 5.69 -7.72
C ALA A 192 17.81 7.20 -7.53
N ALA A 193 18.98 7.63 -7.08
CA ALA A 193 19.28 9.04 -6.90
C ALA A 193 19.92 9.64 -8.17
N PRO A 194 19.46 10.80 -8.68
CA PRO A 194 20.05 11.47 -9.85
C PRO A 194 21.55 11.76 -9.71
N GLU A 195 22.05 11.91 -8.48
CA GLU A 195 23.48 12.13 -8.19
C GLU A 195 24.33 10.88 -8.45
N ARG A 196 23.70 9.70 -8.53
CA ARG A 196 24.35 8.39 -8.63
C ARG A 196 24.12 7.72 -9.98
N VAL A 197 22.98 7.99 -10.62
CA VAL A 197 22.59 7.38 -11.87
C VAL A 197 21.78 8.37 -12.72
N ASP A 198 22.09 8.43 -14.02
CA ASP A 198 21.31 9.22 -14.95
C ASP A 198 19.94 8.57 -15.18
N LEU A 199 18.89 9.28 -14.77
CA LEU A 199 17.50 8.85 -14.83
C LEU A 199 16.83 9.16 -16.16
N ILE A 200 17.51 9.87 -17.08
CA ILE A 200 16.99 10.24 -18.40
C ILE A 200 17.44 9.23 -19.45
N GLY A 201 16.53 8.76 -20.28
CA GLY A 201 16.79 7.82 -21.36
C GLY A 201 15.63 6.85 -21.56
N GLY A 202 15.77 5.94 -22.51
CA GLY A 202 14.73 4.93 -22.73
C GLY A 202 14.59 3.98 -21.55
N ARG A 203 13.38 3.44 -21.33
CA ARG A 203 13.08 2.51 -20.22
C ARG A 203 14.08 1.37 -20.05
N GLY A 204 14.46 0.72 -21.14
CA GLY A 204 15.45 -0.35 -21.11
C GLY A 204 16.83 0.14 -20.69
N GLU A 205 17.28 1.28 -21.24
CA GLU A 205 18.60 1.84 -20.95
C GLU A 205 18.72 2.25 -19.48
N VAL A 206 17.71 2.93 -18.95
CA VAL A 206 17.71 3.35 -17.54
C VAL A 206 17.65 2.13 -16.62
N LEU A 207 16.87 1.10 -16.96
CA LEU A 207 16.85 -0.15 -16.18
C LEU A 207 18.23 -0.83 -16.11
N GLU A 208 18.97 -0.89 -17.23
CA GLU A 208 20.34 -1.43 -17.21
C GLU A 208 21.26 -0.60 -16.30
N ARG A 209 21.13 0.74 -16.30
CA ARG A 209 21.91 1.59 -15.38
C ARG A 209 21.59 1.33 -13.91
N LEU A 210 20.34 1.02 -13.57
CA LEU A 210 19.96 0.65 -12.20
C LEU A 210 20.54 -0.71 -11.80
N ILE A 211 20.57 -1.67 -12.74
CA ILE A 211 21.21 -2.97 -12.52
C ILE A 211 22.71 -2.79 -12.31
N ASP A 212 23.36 -1.95 -13.14
CA ASP A 212 24.77 -1.62 -13.03
C ASP A 212 25.08 -0.92 -11.70
N LEU A 213 24.21 -0.02 -11.23
CA LEU A 213 24.35 0.65 -9.94
C LEU A 213 24.41 -0.37 -8.79
N VAL A 214 23.51 -1.36 -8.79
CA VAL A 214 23.53 -2.46 -7.82
C VAL A 214 24.83 -3.28 -7.95
N GLY A 215 25.22 -3.62 -9.19
CA GLY A 215 26.45 -4.37 -9.45
C GLY A 215 27.72 -3.67 -8.97
N GLN A 216 27.80 -2.34 -9.09
CA GLN A 216 28.92 -1.53 -8.60
C GLN A 216 29.06 -1.56 -7.07
N GLN A 217 27.96 -1.83 -6.35
CA GLN A 217 27.97 -2.03 -4.90
C GLN A 217 28.28 -3.48 -4.49
N GLY A 218 28.60 -4.35 -5.46
CA GLY A 218 28.84 -5.77 -5.23
C GLY A 218 27.55 -6.60 -5.12
N GLY A 219 26.38 -5.99 -5.34
CA GLY A 219 25.11 -6.68 -5.29
C GLY A 219 24.82 -7.50 -6.55
N ARG A 220 24.05 -8.57 -6.39
CA ARG A 220 23.52 -9.37 -7.50
C ARG A 220 22.04 -9.06 -7.71
N VAL A 221 21.63 -8.70 -8.93
CA VAL A 221 20.21 -8.52 -9.24
C VAL A 221 19.56 -9.87 -9.54
N GLY A 222 18.57 -10.25 -8.72
CA GLY A 222 17.75 -11.44 -8.92
C GLY A 222 16.52 -11.19 -9.79
N PHE A 223 16.02 -9.95 -9.82
CA PHE A 223 14.89 -9.57 -10.65
C PHE A 223 14.90 -8.06 -10.91
N ALA A 224 14.66 -7.66 -12.16
CA ALA A 224 14.48 -6.26 -12.51
C ALA A 224 13.23 -6.07 -13.37
N LEU A 225 12.42 -5.08 -13.03
CA LEU A 225 11.24 -4.68 -13.79
C LEU A 225 11.22 -3.17 -13.92
N SER A 226 11.09 -2.69 -15.15
CA SER A 226 10.62 -1.33 -15.40
C SER A 226 9.35 -1.35 -16.22
N VAL A 227 8.36 -0.56 -15.83
CA VAL A 227 7.05 -0.48 -16.49
C VAL A 227 6.74 0.97 -16.85
N ASP A 228 5.93 1.17 -17.88
CA ASP A 228 5.31 2.46 -18.17
C ASP A 228 4.51 2.97 -16.97
N HIS A 229 4.66 4.25 -16.65
CA HIS A 229 4.02 4.87 -15.49
C HIS A 229 2.49 4.83 -15.57
N GLN A 230 1.91 4.88 -16.76
CA GLN A 230 0.46 4.80 -16.94
C GLN A 230 -0.06 3.37 -16.71
N LEU A 231 0.75 2.35 -17.00
CA LEU A 231 0.41 0.94 -16.78
C LEU A 231 0.68 0.49 -15.34
N ALA A 232 1.59 1.17 -14.61
CA ALA A 232 2.02 0.75 -13.28
C ALA A 232 0.85 0.50 -12.30
N PRO A 233 -0.18 1.37 -12.18
CA PRO A 233 -1.30 1.13 -11.27
C PRO A 233 -2.10 -0.14 -11.61
N GLU A 234 -2.36 -0.39 -12.89
CA GLU A 234 -3.09 -1.59 -13.33
C GLU A 234 -2.27 -2.86 -13.04
N LEU A 235 -0.97 -2.83 -13.41
CA LEU A 235 -0.06 -3.94 -13.14
C LEU A 235 0.02 -4.22 -11.64
N LEU A 236 0.20 -3.20 -10.82
CA LEU A 236 0.28 -3.33 -9.36
C LEU A 236 -1.04 -3.83 -8.76
N ALA A 237 -2.21 -3.43 -9.25
CA ALA A 237 -3.48 -3.92 -8.71
C ALA A 237 -3.84 -5.37 -9.13
N ALA A 238 -3.31 -5.88 -10.24
CA ALA A 238 -3.74 -7.18 -10.80
C ALA A 238 -3.20 -8.40 -10.04
N THR A 239 -4.01 -9.44 -9.81
CA THR A 239 -3.50 -10.69 -9.21
C THR A 239 -2.65 -11.52 -10.20
N ASP A 240 -2.88 -11.35 -11.50
CA ASP A 240 -2.13 -11.98 -12.60
C ASP A 240 -1.30 -10.93 -13.36
N LYS A 241 -0.11 -10.64 -12.83
CA LYS A 241 0.84 -9.66 -13.40
C LYS A 241 1.26 -10.03 -14.82
N ALA A 242 1.46 -11.32 -15.08
CA ALA A 242 1.96 -11.82 -16.36
C ALA A 242 0.94 -11.55 -17.47
N ARG A 243 -0.35 -11.70 -17.19
CA ARG A 243 -1.42 -11.36 -18.13
C ARG A 243 -1.44 -9.88 -18.49
N VAL A 244 -1.27 -8.98 -17.51
CA VAL A 244 -1.22 -7.53 -17.77
C VAL A 244 -0.03 -7.20 -18.67
N ILE A 245 1.16 -7.70 -18.33
CA ILE A 245 2.37 -7.51 -19.16
C ILE A 245 2.16 -8.04 -20.58
N ALA A 246 1.55 -9.22 -20.74
CA ALA A 246 1.29 -9.81 -22.05
C ALA A 246 0.28 -9.02 -22.89
N ALA A 247 -0.69 -8.34 -22.25
CA ALA A 247 -1.67 -7.50 -22.94
C ALA A 247 -1.09 -6.15 -23.40
N HIS A 248 0.04 -5.72 -22.82
CA HIS A 248 0.70 -4.45 -23.10
C HIS A 248 2.15 -4.64 -23.60
N PRO A 249 2.34 -5.25 -24.78
CA PRO A 249 3.67 -5.56 -25.30
C PRO A 249 4.46 -4.26 -25.54
N GLY A 250 5.64 -4.18 -24.94
CA GLY A 250 6.49 -2.99 -25.06
C GLY A 250 6.17 -1.88 -24.08
N GLU A 251 5.29 -2.08 -23.09
CA GLU A 251 5.08 -1.17 -21.96
C GLU A 251 5.77 -1.65 -20.68
N ALA A 252 6.35 -2.85 -20.69
CA ALA A 252 7.19 -3.37 -19.61
C ALA A 252 8.52 -3.88 -20.14
N THR A 253 9.54 -3.86 -19.29
CA THR A 253 10.87 -4.40 -19.54
C THR A 253 11.27 -5.20 -18.31
N VAL A 254 11.42 -6.52 -18.50
CA VAL A 254 11.79 -7.46 -17.46
C VAL A 254 13.20 -7.95 -17.71
N ARG A 255 13.98 -8.09 -16.64
CA ARG A 255 15.26 -8.79 -16.60
C ARG A 255 15.24 -9.79 -15.46
N THR A 256 15.59 -11.02 -15.78
CA THR A 256 15.92 -12.06 -14.82
C THR A 256 17.36 -12.49 -15.12
N PRO A 257 18.12 -12.96 -14.11
CA PRO A 257 19.45 -13.51 -14.31
C PRO A 257 19.46 -14.67 -15.32
#